data_AF-A0A2D8YE75-F1
#
_entry.id   AF-A0A2D8YE75-F1
#
_cell.length_a   1.000
_cell.length_b   1.000
_cell.length_c   1.000
_cell.angle_alpha   90.00
_cell.angle_beta   90.00
_cell.angle_gamma   90.00
#
_symmetry.space_group_name_H-M   'P 1'
#
loop_
_entity.id
_entity.type
_entity.pdbx_description
1 polymer ?
#
loop_
_entity_poly.entity_id
_entity_poly.type
_entity_poly.pdbx_seq_one_letter_code
_entity_poly.pdbx_strand_id
1 'polypeptide(L)'
;MEQVTLSSETDFDGWREAARRLAGTGVPPGAVKWAGPAGETDLFAAPAVSEGEASAPGEAPGIRVPKAFVDMARRVVCHRDPARFAWLYQLLWDLQRDRAALSDPLNDAALWVKAADKQIRRDVHKMHAFVRFRKVGERGDREVFMSWFEP
;
A
#
# COMPACT_ATOMS: atom_id res chain seq x y z
N MET A 1 7.95 -6.24 -18.61
CA MET A 1 7.17 -5.56 -17.57
C MET A 1 6.69 -6.66 -16.63
N GLU A 2 7.16 -6.69 -15.39
CA GLU A 2 6.83 -7.72 -14.39
C GLU A 2 5.51 -7.36 -13.71
N GLN A 3 4.61 -8.32 -13.57
CA GLN A 3 3.33 -8.12 -12.87
C GLN A 3 3.40 -8.71 -11.48
N VAL A 4 2.98 -7.92 -10.48
CA VAL A 4 2.84 -8.37 -9.09
C VAL A 4 1.36 -8.37 -8.73
N THR A 5 0.85 -9.53 -8.35
CA THR A 5 -0.52 -9.71 -7.87
C THR A 5 -0.52 -9.79 -6.34
N LEU A 6 -1.31 -8.95 -5.69
CA LEU A 6 -1.45 -8.90 -4.24
C LEU A 6 -2.64 -9.75 -3.77
N SER A 7 -2.58 -10.26 -2.54
CA SER A 7 -3.63 -11.14 -1.99
C SER A 7 -4.91 -10.38 -1.60
N SER A 8 -4.81 -9.08 -1.36
CA SER A 8 -5.94 -8.19 -1.06
C SER A 8 -5.62 -6.75 -1.46
N GLU A 9 -6.65 -5.90 -1.52
CA GLU A 9 -6.51 -4.46 -1.79
C GLU A 9 -5.60 -3.74 -0.77
N THR A 10 -5.37 -4.30 0.42
CA THR A 10 -4.59 -3.64 1.48
C THR A 10 -3.39 -4.47 1.94
N ASP A 11 -2.94 -5.40 1.08
CA ASP A 11 -1.87 -6.37 1.39
C ASP A 11 -0.49 -5.69 1.49
N PHE A 12 -0.21 -5.10 2.66
CA PHE A 12 1.06 -4.45 2.95
C PHE A 12 2.24 -5.43 2.96
N ASP A 13 2.06 -6.61 3.56
CA ASP A 13 3.16 -7.57 3.70
C ASP A 13 3.53 -8.17 2.33
N GLY A 14 2.53 -8.54 1.52
CA GLY A 14 2.74 -8.99 0.15
C GLY A 14 3.39 -7.91 -0.73
N TRP A 15 2.93 -6.65 -0.62
CA TRP A 15 3.59 -5.54 -1.29
C TRP A 15 5.04 -5.37 -0.83
N ARG A 16 5.31 -5.41 0.48
CA ARG A 16 6.65 -5.21 1.05
C ARG A 16 7.62 -6.28 0.58
N GLU A 17 7.20 -7.54 0.56
CA GLU A 17 8.03 -8.66 0.11
C GLU A 17 8.37 -8.53 -1.37
N ALA A 18 7.36 -8.28 -2.22
CA ALA A 18 7.57 -8.07 -3.64
C ALA A 18 8.45 -6.85 -3.92
N ALA A 19 8.17 -5.71 -3.28
CA ALA A 19 8.96 -4.49 -3.44
C ALA A 19 10.43 -4.68 -3.02
N ARG A 20 10.68 -5.44 -1.95
CA ARG A 20 12.05 -5.76 -1.53
C ARG A 20 12.77 -6.65 -2.54
N ARG A 21 12.08 -7.65 -3.08
CA ARG A 21 12.64 -8.50 -4.14
C ARG A 21 12.99 -7.68 -5.38
N LEU A 22 12.03 -6.91 -5.89
CA LEU A 22 12.15 -6.08 -7.10
C LEU A 22 13.26 -5.03 -6.99
N ALA A 23 13.32 -4.30 -5.87
CA ALA A 23 14.37 -3.32 -5.67
C ALA A 23 15.75 -3.99 -5.47
N GLY A 24 15.78 -5.14 -4.80
CA GLY A 24 16.99 -5.94 -4.62
C GLY A 24 17.57 -6.48 -5.93
N THR A 25 16.72 -6.76 -6.92
CA THR A 25 17.11 -7.20 -8.27
C THR A 25 17.25 -6.04 -9.27
N GLY A 26 17.05 -4.80 -8.84
CA GLY A 26 17.25 -3.62 -9.67
C GLY A 26 16.16 -3.37 -10.72
N VAL A 27 14.92 -3.82 -10.48
CA VAL A 27 13.80 -3.59 -11.41
C VAL A 27 13.27 -2.16 -11.26
N PRO A 28 13.34 -1.29 -12.29
CA PRO A 28 12.88 0.08 -12.17
C PRO A 28 11.34 0.16 -12.06
N PRO A 29 10.78 1.21 -11.42
CA PRO A 29 9.33 1.33 -11.20
C PRO A 29 8.48 1.24 -12.48
N GLY A 30 8.94 1.83 -13.59
CA GLY A 30 8.25 1.77 -14.88
C GLY A 30 8.20 0.37 -15.51
N ALA A 31 8.95 -0.61 -14.98
CA ALA A 31 8.92 -1.99 -15.43
C ALA A 31 8.01 -2.89 -14.59
N VAL A 32 7.31 -2.35 -13.58
CA VAL A 32 6.45 -3.12 -12.66
C VAL A 32 4.99 -2.71 -12.79
N LYS A 33 4.09 -3.68 -12.92
CA LYS A 33 2.65 -3.48 -12.85
C LYS A 33 2.11 -4.10 -11.56
N TRP A 34 1.42 -3.32 -10.75
CA TRP A 34 0.77 -3.79 -9.53
C TRP A 34 -0.70 -4.09 -9.81
N ALA A 35 -1.16 -5.27 -9.45
CA ALA A 35 -2.54 -5.71 -9.57
C ALA A 35 -3.10 -6.10 -8.20
N GLY A 36 -4.35 -5.70 -7.93
CA GLY A 36 -5.12 -6.16 -6.77
C GLY A 36 -5.46 -7.65 -6.86
N PRO A 37 -6.11 -8.22 -5.84
CA PRO A 37 -6.61 -9.60 -5.86
C PRO A 37 -7.42 -9.84 -7.14
N ALA A 38 -7.17 -10.98 -7.78
CA ALA A 38 -7.85 -11.42 -9.00
C ALA A 38 -9.38 -11.44 -8.77
N GLY A 39 -10.06 -10.35 -9.13
CA GLY A 39 -11.47 -10.11 -8.85
C GLY A 39 -11.98 -8.86 -9.57
N GLU A 40 -11.15 -7.83 -9.73
CA GLU A 40 -11.30 -6.84 -10.80
C GLU A 40 -10.45 -7.27 -11.99
N THR A 41 -10.88 -8.33 -12.67
CA THR A 41 -10.43 -8.59 -14.03
C THR A 41 -10.84 -7.39 -14.88
N ASP A 42 -9.86 -6.58 -15.28
CA ASP A 42 -9.98 -5.70 -16.43
C ASP A 42 -10.57 -6.55 -17.56
N LEU A 43 -11.80 -6.23 -17.98
CA LEU A 43 -12.61 -7.04 -18.92
C LEU A 43 -11.92 -7.16 -20.30
N PHE A 44 -10.82 -6.44 -20.51
CA PHE A 44 -9.98 -6.43 -21.70
C PHE A 44 -8.54 -6.91 -21.46
N ALA A 45 -8.18 -7.36 -20.25
CA ALA A 45 -6.86 -7.92 -20.01
C ALA A 45 -6.76 -9.32 -20.62
N ALA A 46 -6.00 -9.41 -21.72
CA ALA A 46 -5.57 -10.70 -22.26
C ALA A 46 -4.86 -11.52 -21.17
N PRO A 47 -5.05 -12.87 -21.13
CA PRO A 47 -4.44 -13.71 -20.12
C PRO A 47 -2.91 -13.68 -20.28
N ALA A 48 -2.24 -12.93 -19.40
CA ALA A 48 -0.81 -13.06 -19.22
C ALA A 48 -0.56 -14.36 -18.43
N VAL A 49 0.01 -15.34 -19.12
CA VAL A 49 0.54 -16.58 -18.54
C VAL A 49 1.41 -16.23 -17.33
N SER A 50 0.96 -16.69 -16.16
CA SER A 50 1.64 -16.49 -14.89
C SER A 50 2.62 -17.64 -14.68
N GLU A 51 3.83 -17.48 -15.18
CA GLU A 51 4.98 -18.30 -14.79
C GLU A 51 6.06 -17.35 -14.26
N GLY A 52 5.96 -17.03 -12.98
CA GLY A 52 7.01 -16.37 -12.21
C GLY A 52 7.40 -17.28 -11.07
N GLU A 53 8.28 -18.23 -11.34
CA GLU A 53 8.91 -19.08 -10.32
C GLU A 53 9.45 -18.19 -9.19
N ALA A 54 9.11 -18.55 -7.95
CA ALA A 54 9.68 -17.98 -6.75
C ALA A 54 11.19 -18.26 -6.75
N SER A 55 11.98 -17.33 -7.30
CA SER A 55 13.43 -17.40 -7.27
C SER A 55 13.90 -17.32 -5.81
N ALA A 56 14.75 -18.27 -5.45
CA ALA A 56 15.34 -18.45 -4.13
C ALA A 56 15.95 -17.15 -3.55
N PRO A 57 16.05 -17.00 -2.21
CA PRO A 57 16.54 -15.79 -1.58
C PRO A 57 18.05 -15.64 -1.79
N GLY A 58 18.46 -15.07 -2.93
CA GLY A 58 19.76 -14.46 -3.08
C GLY A 58 19.84 -13.24 -2.18
N GLU A 59 20.92 -13.12 -1.41
CA GLU A 59 21.16 -12.04 -0.45
C GLU A 59 21.32 -10.70 -1.19
N ALA A 60 20.19 -10.08 -1.49
CA ALA A 60 20.13 -8.77 -2.13
C ALA A 60 20.82 -7.73 -1.22
N PRO A 61 21.51 -6.72 -1.79
CA PRO A 61 22.04 -5.59 -1.04
C PRO A 61 20.97 -5.05 -0.11
N GLY A 62 21.29 -4.95 1.19
CA GLY A 62 20.28 -4.66 2.20
C GLY A 62 19.55 -3.36 1.91
N ILE A 63 18.27 -3.46 1.51
CA ILE A 63 17.40 -2.31 1.28
C ILE A 63 17.30 -1.51 2.56
N ARG A 64 17.69 -0.24 2.50
CA ARG A 64 17.64 0.68 3.64
C ARG A 64 16.61 1.76 3.36
N VAL A 65 15.70 1.93 4.30
CA VAL A 65 14.67 2.98 4.26
C VAL A 65 14.50 3.59 5.64
N PRO A 66 14.16 4.87 5.76
CA PRO A 66 13.78 5.47 7.03
C PRO A 66 12.56 4.77 7.64
N LYS A 67 12.52 4.66 8.97
CA LYS A 67 11.33 4.13 9.68
C LYS A 67 10.05 4.89 9.31
N ALA A 68 10.15 6.21 9.12
CA ALA A 68 9.02 7.04 8.71
C ALA A 68 8.38 6.58 7.40
N PHE A 69 9.17 6.13 6.41
CA PHE A 69 8.65 5.58 5.17
C PHE A 69 7.81 4.32 5.41
N VAL A 70 8.30 3.40 6.25
CA VAL A 70 7.57 2.16 6.57
C VAL A 70 6.25 2.46 7.27
N ASP A 71 6.26 3.39 8.23
CA ASP A 71 5.06 3.79 8.95
C ASP A 71 4.02 4.47 8.02
N MET A 72 4.47 5.25 7.04
CA MET A 72 3.60 5.84 6.01
C MET A 72 3.07 4.78 5.05
N ALA A 73 3.93 3.87 4.57
CA ALA A 73 3.53 2.81 3.66
C ALA A 73 2.41 1.94 4.26
N ARG A 74 2.51 1.58 5.55
CA ARG A 74 1.44 0.85 6.26
C ARG A 74 0.08 1.55 6.27
N ARG A 75 0.05 2.88 6.19
CA ARG A 75 -1.21 3.65 6.11
C ARG A 75 -1.65 3.84 4.66
N VAL A 76 -0.72 4.16 3.77
CA VAL A 76 -0.98 4.47 2.36
C VAL A 76 -1.46 3.26 1.56
N VAL A 77 -1.18 2.02 1.99
CA VAL A 77 -1.80 0.83 1.37
C VAL A 77 -3.32 0.83 1.46
N CYS A 78 -3.92 1.57 2.39
CA CYS A 78 -5.37 1.74 2.53
C CYS A 78 -5.94 2.88 1.66
N HIS A 79 -5.10 3.59 0.91
CA HIS A 79 -5.55 4.67 0.04
C HIS A 79 -6.37 4.11 -1.14
N ARG A 80 -7.42 4.81 -1.55
CA ARG A 80 -8.32 4.33 -2.62
C ARG A 80 -7.70 4.35 -4.03
N ASP A 81 -6.61 5.10 -4.21
CA ASP A 81 -5.95 5.23 -5.52
C ASP A 81 -5.30 3.89 -5.92
N PRO A 82 -5.62 3.31 -7.09
CA PRO A 82 -5.01 2.07 -7.56
C PRO A 82 -3.48 2.18 -7.74
N ALA A 83 -2.96 3.39 -7.99
CA ALA A 83 -1.52 3.62 -8.16
C ALA A 83 -0.73 3.64 -6.83
N ARG A 84 -1.37 3.48 -5.67
CA ARG A 84 -0.72 3.57 -4.33
C ARG A 84 0.51 2.67 -4.21
N PHE A 85 0.44 1.44 -4.70
CA PHE A 85 1.55 0.49 -4.62
C PHE A 85 2.71 0.87 -5.55
N ALA A 86 2.39 1.46 -6.71
CA ALA A 86 3.37 2.00 -7.64
C ALA A 86 4.08 3.22 -7.04
N TRP A 87 3.35 4.15 -6.42
CA TRP A 87 3.94 5.32 -5.75
C TRP A 87 4.83 4.94 -4.56
N LEU A 88 4.39 3.98 -3.75
CA LEU A 88 5.21 3.45 -2.66
C LEU A 88 6.47 2.77 -3.19
N TYR A 89 6.37 2.03 -4.30
CA TYR A 89 7.53 1.39 -4.92
C TYR A 89 8.50 2.41 -5.54
N GLN A 90 7.98 3.43 -6.24
CA GLN A 90 8.78 4.55 -6.76
C GLN A 90 9.56 5.23 -5.64
N LEU A 91 8.91 5.56 -4.53
CA LEU A 91 9.59 6.19 -3.40
C LEU A 91 10.63 5.26 -2.74
N LEU A 92 10.34 3.97 -2.61
CA LEU A 92 11.32 2.99 -2.12
C LEU A 92 12.55 2.95 -3.03
N TRP A 93 12.33 2.94 -4.34
CA TRP A 93 13.38 2.93 -5.36
C TRP A 93 14.24 4.20 -5.30
N ASP A 94 13.62 5.37 -5.21
CA ASP A 94 14.31 6.64 -5.06
C ASP A 94 15.16 6.67 -3.77
N LEU A 95 14.63 6.12 -2.66
CA LEU A 95 15.35 5.99 -1.40
C LEU A 95 16.61 5.13 -1.46
N GLN A 96 16.73 4.23 -2.45
CA GLN A 96 17.96 3.45 -2.65
C GLN A 96 19.07 4.29 -3.27
N ARG A 97 18.72 5.36 -3.99
CA ARG A 97 19.66 6.26 -4.69
C ARG A 97 19.95 7.51 -3.88
N ASP A 98 18.93 8.04 -3.21
CA ASP A 98 19.02 9.20 -2.35
C ASP A 98 18.25 8.98 -1.04
N ARG A 99 18.97 8.91 0.08
CA ARG A 99 18.35 8.77 1.41
C ARG A 99 17.49 9.97 1.81
N ALA A 100 17.71 11.13 1.18
CA ALA A 100 16.93 12.34 1.41
C ALA A 100 15.67 12.42 0.53
N ALA A 101 15.41 11.44 -0.35
CA ALA A 101 14.24 11.45 -1.24
C ALA A 101 12.91 11.62 -0.48
N LEU A 102 12.79 11.03 0.72
CA LEU A 102 11.59 11.24 1.55
C LEU A 102 11.43 12.69 2.02
N SER A 103 12.50 13.45 2.23
CA SER A 103 12.48 14.86 2.64
C SER A 103 12.50 15.84 1.48
N ASP A 104 12.86 15.39 0.27
CA ASP A 104 12.96 16.24 -0.92
C ASP A 104 11.58 16.82 -1.29
N PRO A 105 11.44 18.17 -1.33
CA PRO A 105 10.20 18.82 -1.73
C PRO A 105 9.91 18.72 -3.23
N LEU A 106 10.87 18.28 -4.05
CA LEU A 106 10.73 18.12 -5.50
C LEU A 106 10.52 16.66 -5.93
N ASN A 107 10.60 15.71 -4.99
CA ASN A 107 10.35 14.30 -5.30
C ASN A 107 8.83 14.03 -5.36
N ASP A 108 8.31 13.79 -6.56
CA ASP A 108 6.89 13.57 -6.81
C ASP A 108 6.31 12.41 -6.00
N ALA A 109 7.05 11.30 -5.87
CA ALA A 109 6.59 10.15 -5.10
C ALA A 109 6.52 10.46 -3.60
N ALA A 110 7.49 11.22 -3.07
CA ALA A 110 7.47 11.67 -1.68
C ALA A 110 6.30 12.63 -1.42
N LEU A 111 6.05 13.58 -2.33
CA LEU A 111 4.90 14.50 -2.25
C LEU A 111 3.58 13.73 -2.24
N TRP A 112 3.41 12.79 -3.19
CA TRP A 112 2.19 12.00 -3.30
C TRP A 112 1.96 11.12 -2.07
N VAL A 113 2.99 10.36 -1.63
CA VAL A 113 2.89 9.46 -0.47
C VAL A 113 2.60 10.25 0.81
N LYS A 114 3.19 11.45 1.00
CA LYS A 114 2.86 12.34 2.12
C LYS A 114 1.42 12.84 2.08
N ALA A 115 0.92 13.20 0.90
CA ALA A 115 -0.45 13.65 0.73
C ALA A 115 -1.44 12.52 1.05
N ALA A 116 -1.22 11.32 0.51
CA ALA A 116 -2.02 10.13 0.80
C ALA A 116 -2.00 9.77 2.30
N ASP A 117 -0.82 9.80 2.93
CA ASP A 117 -0.67 9.56 4.37
C ASP A 117 -1.49 10.55 5.22
N LYS A 118 -1.44 11.83 4.85
CA LYS A 118 -2.20 12.89 5.52
C LYS A 118 -3.70 12.68 5.37
N GLN A 119 -4.18 12.24 4.21
CA GLN A 119 -5.59 11.93 3.98
C GLN A 119 -6.05 10.77 4.87
N ILE A 120 -5.33 9.63 4.85
CA ILE A 120 -5.66 8.48 5.69
C ILE A 120 -5.68 8.84 7.18
N ARG A 121 -4.69 9.61 7.66
CA ARG A 121 -4.68 10.07 9.05
C ARG A 121 -5.87 10.96 9.40
N ARG A 122 -6.29 11.82 8.48
CA ARG A 122 -7.48 12.68 8.65
C ARG A 122 -8.75 11.84 8.73
N ASP A 123 -8.87 10.81 7.89
CA ASP A 123 -10.04 9.94 7.84
C ASP A 123 -10.15 9.09 9.11
N VAL A 124 -9.01 8.54 9.59
CA VAL A 124 -8.94 7.86 10.89
C VAL A 124 -9.34 8.80 12.04
N HIS A 125 -8.83 10.03 12.03
CA HIS A 125 -9.19 11.02 13.05
C HIS A 125 -10.68 11.36 13.01
N LYS A 126 -11.25 11.58 11.82
CA LYS A 126 -12.69 11.80 11.63
C LYS A 126 -13.51 10.63 12.16
N MET A 127 -13.12 9.40 11.82
CA MET A 127 -13.80 8.20 12.30
C MET A 127 -13.82 8.15 13.83
N HIS A 128 -12.68 8.36 14.49
CA HIS A 128 -12.62 8.38 15.96
C HIS A 128 -13.42 9.53 16.58
N ALA A 129 -13.41 10.72 15.98
CA ALA A 129 -14.07 11.90 16.53
C ALA A 129 -15.59 11.88 16.34
N PHE A 130 -16.09 11.32 15.23
CA PHE A 130 -17.47 11.46 14.80
C PHE A 130 -18.26 10.17 14.73
N VAL A 131 -17.65 8.99 14.87
CA VAL A 131 -18.43 7.76 15.04
C VAL A 131 -19.31 7.90 16.28
N ARG A 132 -20.58 7.52 16.13
CA ARG A 132 -21.55 7.50 17.22
C ARG A 132 -22.05 6.08 17.39
N PHE A 133 -22.31 5.72 18.64
CA PHE A 133 -22.89 4.44 19.01
C PHE A 133 -24.21 4.68 19.73
N ARG A 134 -25.24 3.93 19.38
CA ARG A 134 -26.54 3.95 20.06
C ARG A 134 -26.93 2.53 20.40
N LYS A 135 -27.34 2.30 21.65
CA LYS A 135 -27.92 1.03 22.07
C LYS A 135 -29.24 0.83 21.30
N VAL A 136 -29.36 -0.30 20.61
CA VAL A 136 -30.54 -0.65 19.79
C VAL A 136 -31.29 -1.85 20.35
N GLY A 137 -30.75 -2.53 21.37
CA GLY A 137 -31.42 -3.63 22.04
C GLY A 137 -30.45 -4.50 22.82
N GLU A 138 -30.88 -5.73 23.08
CA GLU A 138 -30.14 -6.77 23.78
C GLU A 138 -30.30 -8.10 23.02
N ARG A 139 -29.22 -8.89 22.93
CA ARG A 139 -29.23 -10.22 22.31
C ARG A 139 -28.76 -11.22 23.36
N GLY A 140 -29.72 -11.89 24.00
CA GLY A 140 -29.46 -12.60 25.25
C GLY A 140 -29.03 -11.60 26.32
N ASP A 141 -27.97 -11.91 27.07
CA ASP A 141 -27.44 -11.04 28.13
C ASP A 141 -26.41 -10.01 27.62
N ARG A 142 -26.31 -9.78 26.30
CA ARG A 142 -25.36 -8.81 25.71
C ARG A 142 -26.08 -7.60 25.12
N GLU A 143 -25.63 -6.41 25.49
CA GLU A 143 -26.07 -5.18 24.87
C GLU A 143 -25.65 -5.12 23.39
N VAL A 144 -26.57 -4.65 22.53
CA VAL A 144 -26.31 -4.46 21.10
C VAL A 144 -26.31 -2.97 20.78
N PHE A 145 -25.23 -2.52 20.14
CA PHE A 145 -25.06 -1.15 19.69
C PHE A 145 -25.01 -1.10 18.16
N MET A 146 -25.63 -0.08 17.59
CA MET A 146 -25.43 0.29 16.19
C MET A 146 -24.51 1.51 16.12
N SER A 147 -23.55 1.49 15.20
CA SER A 147 -22.67 2.61 14.93
C SER A 147 -23.00 3.29 13.61
N TRP A 148 -22.89 4.62 13.56
CA TRP A 148 -22.95 5.37 12.31
C TRP A 148 -21.92 6.49 12.29
N PHE A 149 -21.61 6.95 11.09
CA PHE A 149 -20.70 8.04 10.78
C PHE A 149 -21.31 8.83 9.63
N GLU A 150 -21.50 10.14 9.82
CA GLU A 150 -21.96 11.05 8.78
C GLU A 150 -20.72 11.76 8.19
N PRO A 151 -20.35 11.50 6.91
CA PRO A 151 -19.07 11.91 6.32
C PRO A 151 -18.74 13.41 6.26
#